data_AF-A0A816HV26-F1
#
_entry.id   AF-A0A816HV26-F1
#
_cell.length_a   1.000
_cell.length_b   1.000
_cell.length_c   1.000
_cell.angle_alpha   90.00
_cell.angle_beta   90.00
_cell.angle_gamma   90.00
#
_symmetry.space_group_name_H-M   'P 1'
#
loop_
_entity.id
_entity.type
_entity.pdbx_description
1 polymer ?
#
loop_
_entity_poly.entity_id
_entity_poly.type
_entity_poly.pdbx_seq_one_letter_code
_entity_poly.pdbx_strand_id
1 'polypeptide(L)'
;MMSPLINGCITNVMEKLSDHVKQGNDFNIYVYYKRMTMDVICRCAFGIDTDLQNNPDNIYFKKVEEIFARSVRLNPFAKFSQLFPKMG
;
A
#
# COMPACT_ATOMS: atom_id res chain seq x y z
N MET A 1 7.60 -13.72 16.42
CA MET A 1 7.54 -12.25 16.38
C MET A 1 7.25 -11.80 14.95
N MET A 2 6.22 -10.97 14.74
CA MET A 2 5.74 -10.29 13.50
C MET A 2 5.56 -11.08 12.19
N SER A 3 6.36 -12.10 11.91
CA SER A 3 6.26 -12.97 10.74
C SER A 3 4.84 -13.53 10.48
N PRO A 4 4.06 -13.96 11.50
CA PRO A 4 2.68 -14.40 11.25
C PRO A 4 1.77 -13.30 10.69
N LEU A 5 1.93 -12.05 11.17
CA LEU A 5 1.15 -10.90 10.70
C LEU A 5 1.50 -10.55 9.26
N ILE A 6 2.80 -10.52 8.96
CA ILE A 6 3.31 -10.23 7.60
C ILE A 6 2.89 -11.34 6.63
N ASN A 7 2.99 -12.61 7.03
CA ASN A 7 2.54 -13.74 6.22
C ASN A 7 1.05 -13.66 5.91
N GLY A 8 0.21 -13.25 6.87
CA GLY A 8 -1.20 -12.99 6.63
C GLY A 8 -1.43 -11.91 5.56
N CYS A 9 -0.66 -10.81 5.60
CA CYS A 9 -0.72 -9.78 4.57
C CYS A 9 -0.27 -10.29 3.19
N ILE A 10 0.76 -11.15 3.14
CA ILE A 10 1.26 -11.76 1.89
C ILE A 10 0.19 -12.65 1.28
N THR A 11 -0.42 -13.55 2.07
CA THR A 11 -1.46 -14.46 1.60
C THR A 11 -2.62 -13.68 0.96
N ASN A 12 -3.10 -12.63 1.63
CA ASN A 12 -4.20 -11.80 1.12
C ASN A 12 -3.86 -11.13 -0.23
N VAL A 13 -2.62 -10.68 -0.43
CA VAL A 13 -2.22 -10.09 -1.72
C VAL A 13 -2.12 -11.16 -2.79
N MET A 14 -1.56 -12.33 -2.46
CA MET A 14 -1.37 -13.43 -3.42
C MET A 14 -2.71 -13.96 -3.94
N GLU A 15 -3.74 -14.03 -3.11
CA GLU A 15 -5.10 -14.39 -3.54
C GLU A 15 -5.64 -13.42 -4.60
N LYS A 16 -5.50 -12.11 -4.36
CA LYS A 16 -5.95 -11.09 -5.33
C LYS A 16 -5.16 -11.13 -6.63
N LEU A 17 -3.85 -11.33 -6.56
CA LEU A 17 -3.02 -11.44 -7.76
C LEU A 17 -3.38 -12.70 -8.56
N SER A 18 -3.69 -13.81 -7.90
CA SER A 18 -4.17 -15.04 -8.53
C SER A 18 -5.47 -14.79 -9.32
N ASP A 19 -6.38 -13.97 -8.81
CA ASP A 19 -7.62 -13.63 -9.51
C ASP A 19 -7.37 -12.80 -10.77
N HIS A 20 -6.39 -11.90 -10.77
CA HIS A 20 -5.98 -11.18 -11.99
C HIS A 20 -5.33 -12.09 -13.02
N VAL A 21 -4.48 -13.02 -12.58
CA VAL A 21 -3.87 -14.02 -13.47
C VAL A 21 -4.94 -14.87 -14.16
N LYS A 22 -6.00 -15.27 -13.43
CA LYS A 22 -7.13 -16.03 -14.01
C LYS A 22 -7.93 -15.20 -15.01
N GLN A 23 -8.11 -13.90 -14.77
CA GLN A 23 -8.83 -13.00 -15.68
C GLN A 23 -8.04 -12.67 -16.95
N GLY A 24 -6.71 -12.74 -16.90
CA GLY A 24 -5.83 -12.50 -18.04
C GLY A 24 -5.76 -11.02 -18.47
N ASN A 25 -6.24 -10.10 -17.64
CA ASN A 25 -6.24 -8.67 -17.89
C ASN A 25 -5.02 -8.00 -17.26
N ASP A 26 -4.54 -6.94 -17.91
CA ASP A 26 -3.52 -6.07 -17.32
C ASP A 26 -4.08 -5.34 -16.08
N PHE A 27 -3.25 -5.24 -15.04
CA PHE A 27 -3.62 -4.54 -13.82
C PHE A 27 -2.44 -3.78 -13.24
N ASN A 28 -2.74 -2.74 -12.47
CA ASN A 28 -1.72 -1.94 -11.81
C ASN A 28 -1.28 -2.60 -10.49
N ILE A 29 -0.14 -3.31 -10.53
CA ILE A 29 0.45 -3.99 -9.37
C ILE A 29 0.76 -3.03 -8.20
N TYR A 30 1.03 -1.75 -8.47
CA TYR A 30 1.33 -0.75 -7.45
C TYR A 30 0.20 -0.59 -6.43
N VAL A 31 -1.06 -0.71 -6.87
CA VAL A 31 -2.23 -0.61 -5.99
C VAL A 31 -2.23 -1.71 -4.93
N TYR A 32 -1.87 -2.93 -5.31
CA TYR A 32 -1.84 -4.11 -4.43
C TYR A 32 -0.68 -4.03 -3.43
N TYR A 33 0.52 -3.68 -3.91
CA TYR A 33 1.66 -3.45 -3.01
C TYR A 33 1.41 -2.32 -2.03
N LYS A 34 0.84 -1.19 -2.47
CA LYS A 34 0.50 -0.07 -1.59
C LYS A 34 -0.44 -0.52 -0.46
N ARG A 35 -1.50 -1.26 -0.79
CA ARG A 35 -2.46 -1.79 0.19
C ARG A 35 -1.79 -2.77 1.16
N MET A 36 -0.97 -3.69 0.64
CA MET A 36 -0.23 -4.65 1.46
C MET A 36 0.74 -3.95 2.43
N THR A 37 1.50 -2.95 1.97
CA THR A 37 2.42 -2.20 2.82
C THR A 37 1.67 -1.47 3.94
N MET A 38 0.54 -0.84 3.64
CA MET A 38 -0.28 -0.18 4.66
C MET A 38 -0.84 -1.19 5.67
N ASP A 39 -1.32 -2.34 5.21
CA ASP A 39 -1.84 -3.42 6.05
C ASP A 39 -0.76 -3.97 7.01
N VAL A 40 0.46 -4.19 6.51
CA VAL A 40 1.62 -4.58 7.33
C VAL A 40 1.92 -3.52 8.40
N ILE A 41 1.91 -2.23 8.05
CA ILE A 41 2.17 -1.15 9.01
C ILE A 41 1.07 -1.10 10.07
N CYS A 42 -0.19 -1.19 9.68
CA CYS A 42 -1.31 -1.20 10.62
C CYS A 42 -1.25 -2.38 11.60
N ARG A 43 -0.99 -3.59 11.10
CA ARG A 43 -0.92 -4.81 11.92
C ARG A 43 0.33 -4.84 12.79
N CYS A 44 1.51 -4.55 12.23
CA CYS A 44 2.78 -4.69 12.96
C CYS A 44 3.10 -3.50 13.86
N ALA A 45 2.84 -2.26 13.43
CA ALA A 45 3.22 -1.06 14.18
C ALA A 45 2.11 -0.60 15.15
N PHE A 46 0.85 -0.73 14.75
CA PHE A 46 -0.28 -0.24 15.55
C PHE A 46 -1.10 -1.36 16.21
N GLY A 47 -0.84 -2.63 15.87
CA GLY A 47 -1.62 -3.77 16.39
C GLY A 47 -3.08 -3.76 15.92
N ILE A 48 -3.39 -3.03 14.84
CA ILE A 48 -4.74 -2.89 14.30
C ILE A 48 -4.91 -3.91 13.18
N ASP A 49 -5.82 -4.86 13.36
CA ASP A 49 -6.24 -5.72 12.25
C ASP A 49 -7.19 -4.93 11.33
N THR A 50 -6.61 -4.42 10.25
CA THR A 50 -7.33 -3.64 9.27
C THR A 50 -7.26 -4.40 7.96
N ASP A 51 -8.37 -4.97 7.53
CA ASP A 51 -8.44 -5.67 6.25
C ASP A 51 -8.49 -4.67 5.07
N LEU A 52 -7.42 -3.86 4.93
CA LEU A 52 -7.29 -2.81 3.91
C LEU A 52 -7.18 -3.40 2.50
N GLN A 53 -6.77 -4.67 2.41
CA GLN A 53 -6.64 -5.34 1.14
C GLN A 53 -8.02 -5.68 0.56
N ASN A 54 -8.95 -6.17 1.38
CA ASN A 54 -10.31 -6.53 0.95
C ASN A 54 -11.31 -5.37 1.03
N ASN A 55 -11.10 -4.39 1.90
CA ASN A 55 -11.99 -3.25 2.05
C ASN A 55 -11.30 -1.93 1.64
N PRO A 56 -11.29 -1.59 0.33
CA PRO A 56 -10.67 -0.36 -0.17
C PRO A 56 -11.36 0.92 0.30
N ASP A 57 -12.63 0.85 0.73
CA ASP A 57 -13.38 1.99 1.27
C ASP A 57 -13.15 2.22 2.76
N ASN A 58 -12.26 1.43 3.37
CA ASN A 58 -11.96 1.55 4.79
C ASN A 58 -11.45 2.96 5.13
N ILE A 59 -12.06 3.57 6.15
CA ILE A 59 -11.68 4.88 6.69
C ILE A 59 -10.19 4.96 7.06
N TYR A 60 -9.62 3.84 7.53
CA TYR A 60 -8.21 3.73 7.87
C TYR A 60 -7.34 3.80 6.61
N PHE A 61 -7.75 3.20 5.50
CA PHE A 61 -7.02 3.31 4.22
C PHE A 61 -6.91 4.77 3.78
N LYS A 62 -8.03 5.50 3.76
CA LYS A 62 -8.07 6.92 3.36
C LYS A 62 -7.20 7.79 4.26
N LYS A 63 -7.25 7.56 5.58
CA LYS A 63 -6.43 8.31 6.55
C LYS A 63 -4.95 8.01 6.42
N VAL A 64 -4.59 6.74 6.28
CA VAL A 64 -3.20 6.32 6.10
C VAL A 64 -2.66 6.84 4.77
N GLU A 65 -3.44 6.76 3.70
CA GLU A 65 -3.10 7.34 2.40
C GLU A 65 -2.86 8.85 2.47
N GLU A 66 -3.69 9.60 3.18
CA GLU A 66 -3.49 11.04 3.42
C GLU A 66 -2.16 11.30 4.14
N ILE A 67 -1.86 10.55 5.20
CA ILE A 67 -0.61 10.67 5.98
C ILE A 67 0.61 10.40 5.09
N PHE A 68 0.59 9.31 4.31
CA PHE A 68 1.69 8.95 3.42
C PHE A 68 1.88 9.96 2.28
N ALA A 69 0.79 10.44 1.68
CA ALA A 69 0.86 11.48 0.65
C ALA A 69 1.46 12.79 1.20
N ARG A 70 1.12 13.14 2.45
CA ARG A 70 1.66 14.31 3.13
C ARG A 70 3.13 14.16 3.47
N SER A 71 3.59 12.98 3.90
CA SER A 71 4.99 12.73 4.22
C SER A 71 5.91 12.88 2.99
N VAL A 72 5.47 12.38 1.82
CA VAL A 72 6.18 12.59 0.55
C VAL A 72 6.22 14.07 0.18
N ARG A 73 5.11 14.80 0.37
CA ARG A 73 5.01 16.23 0.03
C ARG A 73 5.86 17.15 0.93
N LEU A 74 6.05 16.76 2.18
CA LEU A 74 6.81 17.52 3.17
C LEU A 74 8.32 17.20 3.13
N ASN A 75 8.75 16.17 2.41
CA ASN A 75 10.16 15.84 2.27
C ASN A 75 10.88 16.90 1.39
N PRO A 76 11.81 17.72 1.92
CA PRO A 76 12.48 18.76 1.15
C PRO A 76 13.24 18.23 -0.08
N PHE A 77 13.72 16.97 -0.03
CA PHE A 77 14.33 16.29 -1.18
C PHE A 77 13.33 15.98 -2.31
N ALA A 78 12.08 15.62 -1.98
CA ALA A 78 11.03 15.40 -2.97
C ALA A 78 10.52 16.72 -3.58
N LYS A 79 10.59 17.81 -2.82
CA LYS A 79 10.31 19.16 -3.33
C LYS A 79 11.38 19.65 -4.31
N PHE A 80 12.64 19.24 -4.09
CA PHE A 80 13.76 19.51 -4.99
C PHE A 80 13.63 18.79 -6.34
N SER A 81 13.13 17.55 -6.37
CA SER A 81 12.90 16.82 -7.62
C SER A 81 11.74 17.37 -8.45
N GLN A 82 10.83 18.14 -7.85
CA GLN A 82 9.78 18.87 -8.58
C GLN A 82 10.29 20.17 -9.23
N LEU A 83 11.43 20.70 -8.79
CA LEU A 83 12.07 21.89 -9.39
C LEU A 83 12.91 21.55 -10.63
N PHE A 84 13.34 20.30 -10.76
CA PHE A 84 14.01 19.81 -11.97
C PHE A 84 12.99 19.10 -12.86
N PRO A 85 12.49 19.72 -13.94
CA PRO A 85 11.59 19.05 -14.87
C PRO A 85 12.31 17.83 -15.46
N LYS A 86 11.55 16.77 -15.73
CA LYS A 86 12.02 15.51 -16.34
C LYS A 86 13.00 15.81 -17.48
N MET A 87 14.28 15.54 -17.26
CA MET A 87 15.24 15.41 -18.35
C MET A 87 14.82 14.16 -19.12
N GLY A 88 14.49 14.35 -20.40
CA GLY A 88 14.05 13.30 -21.31
C GLY A 88 15.08 12.20 -21.51
#